data_AF-A0A9D4H2S4-F1
#
_entry.id   AF-A0A9D4H2S4-F1
#
_cell.length_a   1.000
_cell.length_b   1.000
_cell.length_c   1.000
_cell.angle_alpha   90.00
_cell.angle_beta   90.00
_cell.angle_gamma   90.00
#
_symmetry.space_group_name_H-M   'P 1'
#
loop_
_entity.id
_entity.type
_entity.pdbx_description
1 polymer ?
#
loop_
_entity_poly.entity_id
_entity_poly.type
_entity_poly.pdbx_seq_one_letter_code
_entity_poly.pdbx_strand_id
1 'polypeptide(L)'
;MATTSNCPKEPSNADIVTYLKRIDDRICLMDKQFEAIDKFEKKVERVNCDLKKIWAYLHDIDRKTSERLRLIEVKTESVDFALAQASSKISSLENQRVELKNDLNYLQSQSMRNNLVSTNIPEAPTENPDTTEIKLGELMIAKMKITQDLVSQMSFERVHRMGSKVDVKIVTLSRNLLCI
;
A
#
# COMPACT_ATOMS: atom_id res chain seq x y z
N MET A 1 -2.58 -30.43 -110.91
CA MET A 1 -2.52 -30.33 -109.44
C MET A 1 -1.74 -31.52 -108.93
N ALA A 2 -0.44 -31.35 -108.67
CA ALA A 2 0.40 -32.40 -108.10
C ALA A 2 0.48 -32.13 -106.59
N THR A 3 -0.11 -33.02 -105.81
CA THR A 3 -0.01 -33.05 -104.35
C THR A 3 1.33 -33.69 -103.97
N THR A 4 2.18 -32.94 -103.28
CA THR A 4 3.41 -33.43 -102.66
C THR A 4 3.05 -34.29 -101.45
N SER A 5 3.23 -35.61 -101.58
CA SER A 5 3.21 -36.55 -100.45
C SER A 5 4.52 -36.44 -99.69
N ASN A 6 4.51 -35.70 -98.58
CA ASN A 6 5.60 -35.69 -97.62
C ASN A 6 5.51 -36.98 -96.78
N CYS A 7 6.25 -38.02 -97.19
CA CYS A 7 6.43 -39.21 -96.38
C CYS A 7 7.48 -38.92 -95.29
N PRO A 8 7.17 -39.04 -93.98
CA PRO A 8 8.13 -38.76 -92.92
C PRO A 8 9.28 -39.79 -92.96
N LYS A 9 10.53 -39.31 -93.01
CA LYS A 9 11.73 -40.15 -92.90
C LYS A 9 11.70 -40.90 -91.56
N GLU A 10 11.83 -42.22 -91.60
CA GLU A 10 11.96 -43.03 -90.39
C GLU A 10 13.21 -42.61 -89.60
N PRO A 11 13.09 -42.45 -88.27
CA PRO A 11 14.22 -42.03 -87.43
C PRO A 11 15.32 -43.10 -87.44
N SER A 12 16.58 -42.66 -87.50
CA SER A 12 17.72 -43.57 -87.45
C SER A 12 17.87 -44.14 -86.04
N ASN A 13 18.47 -45.33 -85.92
CA ASN A 13 18.84 -45.92 -84.62
C ASN A 13 19.67 -44.95 -83.75
N ALA A 14 20.47 -44.08 -84.38
CA ALA A 14 21.22 -43.04 -83.68
C ALA A 14 20.32 -41.98 -83.02
N ASP A 15 19.21 -41.61 -83.68
CA ASP A 15 18.23 -40.67 -83.13
C ASP A 15 17.52 -41.29 -81.93
N ILE A 16 17.11 -42.56 -82.05
CA ILE A 16 16.47 -43.33 -80.97
C ILE A 16 17.37 -43.41 -79.73
N VAL A 17 18.66 -43.75 -79.90
CA VAL A 17 19.62 -43.82 -78.79
C VAL A 17 19.81 -42.46 -78.12
N THR A 18 19.78 -41.37 -78.89
CA THR A 18 19.90 -40.00 -78.34
C THR A 18 18.67 -39.63 -77.51
N TYR A 19 17.47 -40.02 -77.94
CA TYR A 19 16.24 -39.85 -77.15
C TYR A 19 16.25 -40.69 -75.88
N LEU A 20 16.67 -41.95 -75.97
CA LEU A 20 16.78 -42.84 -74.80
C LEU A 20 17.76 -42.29 -73.76
N LYS A 21 18.91 -41.77 -74.20
CA LYS A 21 19.89 -41.12 -73.31
C LYS A 21 19.30 -39.90 -72.59
N ARG A 22 18.53 -39.07 -73.31
CA ARG A 22 17.84 -37.91 -72.71
C ARG A 22 16.79 -38.33 -71.67
N ILE A 23 16.08 -39.44 -71.91
CA ILE A 23 15.12 -39.99 -70.96
C ILE A 23 15.86 -40.47 -69.71
N ASP A 24 16.97 -41.20 -69.88
CA ASP A 24 17.81 -41.68 -68.79
C ASP A 24 18.36 -40.53 -67.93
N ASP A 25 18.87 -39.46 -68.55
CA ASP A 25 19.33 -38.26 -67.85
C ASP A 25 18.20 -37.60 -67.03
N ARG A 26 16.96 -37.59 -67.56
CA ARG A 26 15.78 -37.05 -66.84
C ARG A 26 15.38 -37.96 -65.68
N ILE A 27 15.47 -39.28 -65.82
CA ILE A 27 15.23 -40.23 -64.73
C ILE A 27 16.25 -40.01 -63.62
N CYS A 28 17.54 -39.93 -63.95
CA CYS A 28 18.60 -39.61 -62.99
C CYS A 28 18.38 -38.28 -62.27
N LEU A 29 17.85 -37.26 -62.96
CA LEU A 29 17.50 -35.98 -62.34
C LEU A 29 16.32 -36.12 -61.38
N MET A 30 15.28 -36.87 -61.76
CA MET A 30 14.13 -37.13 -60.89
C MET A 30 14.55 -37.87 -59.62
N ASP A 31 15.44 -38.85 -59.71
CA ASP A 31 15.96 -39.58 -58.54
C ASP A 31 16.64 -38.65 -57.54
N LYS A 32 17.47 -37.72 -58.03
CA LYS A 32 18.10 -36.69 -57.18
C LYS A 32 17.08 -35.75 -56.53
N GLN A 33 16.01 -35.41 -57.25
CA GLN A 33 14.92 -34.59 -56.70
C GLN A 33 14.14 -35.36 -55.62
N PHE A 34 13.87 -36.65 -55.84
CA PHE A 34 13.22 -37.49 -54.84
C PHE A 34 14.05 -37.62 -53.56
N GLU A 35 15.36 -37.79 -53.66
CA GLU A 35 16.25 -37.78 -52.49
C GLU A 35 16.25 -36.44 -51.73
N ALA A 36 16.17 -35.32 -52.45
CA ALA A 36 16.07 -34.00 -51.83
C ALA A 36 14.74 -33.81 -51.10
N ILE A 37 13.64 -34.30 -51.67
CA ILE A 37 12.31 -34.28 -51.07
C ILE A 37 12.27 -35.12 -49.78
N ASP A 38 12.82 -36.34 -49.79
CA ASP A 38 12.90 -37.18 -48.58
C ASP A 38 13.68 -36.49 -47.45
N LYS A 39 14.80 -35.82 -47.78
CA LYS A 39 15.56 -35.02 -46.81
C LYS A 39 14.75 -33.84 -46.26
N PHE A 40 13.93 -33.21 -47.10
CA PHE A 40 13.05 -32.11 -46.70
C PHE A 40 11.92 -32.60 -45.79
N GLU A 41 11.25 -33.70 -46.13
CA GLU A 41 10.21 -34.34 -45.31
C GLU A 41 10.72 -34.64 -43.90
N LYS A 42 11.92 -35.23 -43.78
CA LYS A 42 12.57 -35.46 -42.48
C LYS A 42 12.84 -34.18 -41.69
N LYS A 43 13.13 -33.05 -42.36
CA LYS A 43 13.29 -31.76 -41.69
C LYS A 43 11.95 -31.22 -41.21
N VAL A 44 10.90 -31.33 -42.03
CA VAL A 44 9.54 -30.92 -41.66
C VAL A 44 9.05 -31.69 -40.45
N GLU A 45 9.28 -33.00 -40.38
CA GLU A 45 8.84 -33.80 -39.24
C GLU A 45 9.57 -33.43 -37.94
N ARG A 46 10.88 -33.11 -38.03
CA ARG A 46 11.63 -32.57 -36.87
C ARG A 46 11.06 -31.24 -36.39
N VAL A 47 10.78 -30.31 -37.31
CA VAL A 47 10.16 -29.02 -36.96
C VAL A 47 8.78 -29.22 -36.33
N ASN A 48 7.97 -30.14 -36.86
CA ASN A 48 6.66 -30.48 -36.30
C ASN A 48 6.77 -31.02 -34.86
N CYS A 49 7.75 -31.89 -34.60
CA CYS A 49 8.03 -32.39 -33.26
C CYS A 49 8.45 -31.27 -32.29
N ASP A 50 9.30 -30.35 -32.72
CA ASP A 50 9.74 -29.24 -31.87
C ASP A 50 8.62 -28.21 -31.64
N LEU A 51 7.76 -27.96 -32.64
CA LEU A 51 6.56 -27.14 -32.47
C LEU A 51 5.61 -27.73 -31.43
N LYS A 52 5.39 -29.06 -31.45
CA LYS A 52 4.57 -29.74 -30.44
C LYS A 52 5.15 -29.59 -29.02
N LYS A 53 6.48 -29.70 -28.87
CA LYS A 53 7.14 -29.48 -27.58
C LYS A 53 6.97 -28.05 -27.10
N ILE A 54 7.23 -27.06 -27.97
CA ILE A 54 7.07 -25.64 -27.65
C ILE A 54 5.64 -25.35 -27.22
N TRP A 55 4.66 -25.89 -27.94
CA TRP A 55 3.25 -25.72 -27.62
C TRP A 55 2.90 -26.26 -26.23
N ALA A 56 3.39 -27.45 -25.89
CA ALA A 56 3.20 -28.03 -24.56
C ALA A 56 3.84 -27.16 -23.45
N TYR A 57 5.07 -26.68 -23.67
CA TYR A 57 5.74 -25.79 -22.72
C TYR A 57 4.98 -24.47 -22.53
N LEU A 58 4.50 -23.87 -23.62
CA LEU A 58 3.74 -22.62 -23.58
C LEU A 58 2.44 -22.81 -22.80
N HIS A 59 1.71 -23.90 -23.05
CA HIS A 59 0.49 -24.23 -22.32
C HIS A 59 0.75 -24.45 -20.82
N ASP A 60 1.86 -25.09 -20.46
CA ASP A 60 2.22 -25.28 -19.05
C ASP A 60 2.59 -23.97 -18.35
N ILE A 61 3.29 -23.06 -19.04
CA ILE A 61 3.62 -21.73 -18.52
C ILE A 61 2.34 -20.91 -18.33
N ASP A 62 1.45 -20.91 -19.32
CA ASP A 62 0.18 -20.19 -19.27
C ASP A 62 -0.68 -20.66 -18.09
N ARG A 63 -0.82 -21.98 -17.92
CA ARG A 63 -1.52 -22.57 -16.79
C ARG A 63 -0.93 -22.17 -15.44
N LYS A 64 0.40 -22.23 -15.29
CA LYS A 64 1.08 -21.83 -14.04
C LYS A 64 0.93 -20.34 -13.77
N THR A 65 0.99 -19.52 -14.81
CA THR A 65 0.85 -18.06 -14.69
C THR A 65 -0.57 -17.68 -14.30
N SER A 66 -1.57 -18.29 -14.93
CA SER A 66 -2.98 -18.09 -14.61
C SER A 66 -3.31 -18.45 -13.16
N GLU A 67 -2.81 -19.59 -12.65
CA GLU A 67 -3.05 -19.96 -11.25
C GLU A 67 -2.34 -19.01 -10.27
N ARG A 68 -1.11 -18.57 -10.59
CA ARG A 68 -0.42 -17.57 -9.78
C ARG A 68 -1.17 -16.23 -9.76
N LEU A 69 -1.71 -15.81 -10.91
CA LEU A 69 -2.50 -14.58 -11.03
C LEU A 69 -3.74 -14.66 -10.14
N ARG A 70 -4.49 -15.76 -10.24
CA ARG A 70 -5.68 -16.01 -9.41
C ARG A 70 -5.37 -15.97 -7.91
N LEU A 71 -4.26 -16.56 -7.48
CA LEU A 71 -3.84 -16.51 -6.08
C LEU A 71 -3.44 -15.10 -5.63
N ILE A 72 -2.88 -14.29 -6.52
CA ILE A 72 -2.55 -12.90 -6.22
C ILE A 72 -3.84 -12.08 -6.10
N GLU A 73 -4.81 -12.25 -7.01
CA GLU A 73 -6.11 -11.56 -6.95
C GLU A 73 -6.82 -11.82 -5.62
N VAL A 74 -6.95 -13.08 -5.20
CA VAL A 74 -7.57 -13.43 -3.91
C VAL A 74 -6.85 -12.80 -2.72
N LYS A 75 -5.51 -12.75 -2.75
CA LYS A 75 -4.72 -12.12 -1.69
C LYS A 75 -4.92 -10.61 -1.67
N THR A 76 -4.96 -9.97 -2.84
CA THR A 76 -5.21 -8.53 -2.97
C THR A 76 -6.59 -8.18 -2.42
N GLU A 77 -7.64 -8.92 -2.80
CA GLU A 77 -9.00 -8.73 -2.26
C GLU A 77 -9.05 -8.86 -0.74
N SER A 78 -8.35 -9.86 -0.19
CA SER A 78 -8.26 -10.05 1.27
C SER A 78 -7.54 -8.89 1.97
N VAL A 79 -6.48 -8.36 1.37
CA VAL A 79 -5.74 -7.21 1.92
C VAL A 79 -6.58 -5.95 1.86
N ASP A 80 -7.28 -5.71 0.75
CA ASP A 80 -8.17 -4.55 0.58
C ASP A 80 -9.30 -4.58 1.61
N PHE A 81 -9.90 -5.75 1.86
CA PHE A 81 -10.90 -5.90 2.91
C PHE A 81 -10.34 -5.59 4.30
N ALA A 82 -9.15 -6.12 4.63
CA ALA A 82 -8.50 -5.86 5.91
C ALA A 82 -8.15 -4.37 6.08
N LEU A 83 -7.68 -3.72 5.01
CA LEU A 83 -7.37 -2.29 4.99
C LEU A 83 -8.62 -1.43 5.19
N ALA A 84 -9.74 -1.78 4.56
CA ALA A 84 -11.00 -1.09 4.75
C ALA A 84 -11.48 -1.19 6.22
N GLN A 85 -11.38 -2.38 6.82
CA GLN A 85 -11.75 -2.58 8.22
C GLN A 85 -10.83 -1.80 9.17
N ALA A 86 -9.52 -1.82 8.93
CA ALA A 86 -8.55 -1.06 9.71
C ALA A 86 -8.80 0.45 9.62
N SER A 87 -9.07 0.95 8.41
CA SER A 87 -9.36 2.37 8.17
C SER A 87 -10.62 2.81 8.90
N SER A 88 -11.69 2.01 8.85
CA SER A 88 -12.93 2.27 9.58
C SER A 88 -12.70 2.33 11.10
N LYS A 89 -11.90 1.41 11.65
CA LYS A 89 -11.54 1.41 13.08
C LYS A 89 -10.74 2.65 13.47
N ILE A 90 -9.79 3.08 12.63
CA ILE A 90 -9.00 4.30 12.87
C ILE A 90 -9.92 5.52 12.94
N SER A 91 -10.80 5.71 11.96
CA SER A 91 -11.73 6.84 11.97
C SER A 91 -12.65 6.83 13.19
N SER A 92 -13.11 5.66 13.64
CA SER A 92 -13.89 5.54 14.87
C SER A 92 -13.10 5.95 16.11
N LEU A 93 -11.84 5.52 16.22
CA LEU A 93 -10.98 5.87 17.35
C LEU A 93 -10.63 7.36 17.36
N GLU A 94 -10.41 7.96 16.19
CA GLU A 94 -10.17 9.40 16.06
C GLU A 94 -11.36 10.21 16.55
N ASN A 95 -12.59 9.81 16.17
CA ASN A 95 -13.81 10.45 16.64
C ASN A 95 -13.96 10.34 18.17
N GLN A 96 -13.77 9.14 18.73
CA GLN A 96 -13.82 8.94 20.19
C GLN A 96 -12.76 9.76 20.92
N ARG A 97 -11.55 9.88 20.35
CA ARG A 97 -10.49 10.73 20.93
C ARG A 97 -10.90 12.20 20.97
N VAL A 98 -11.52 12.69 19.90
CA VAL A 98 -11.99 14.08 19.83
C VAL A 98 -13.10 14.32 20.86
N GLU A 99 -14.06 13.39 20.96
CA GLU A 99 -15.13 13.44 21.96
C GLU A 99 -14.58 13.46 23.38
N LEU A 100 -13.71 12.50 23.73
CA LEU A 100 -13.07 12.44 25.04
C LEU A 100 -12.26 13.70 25.37
N LYS A 101 -11.58 14.29 24.38
CA LYS A 101 -10.86 15.55 24.57
C LYS A 101 -11.81 16.70 24.89
N ASN A 102 -12.96 16.76 24.22
CA ASN A 102 -13.97 17.77 24.47
C ASN A 102 -14.59 17.61 25.87
N ASP A 103 -14.91 16.38 26.25
CA ASP A 103 -15.43 16.06 27.60
C ASP A 103 -14.44 16.43 28.69
N LEU A 104 -13.15 16.09 28.50
CA LEU A 104 -12.09 16.47 29.42
C LEU A 104 -11.98 17.99 29.57
N ASN A 105 -11.97 18.73 28.45
CA ASN A 105 -11.92 20.19 28.46
C ASN A 105 -13.15 20.78 29.16
N TYR A 106 -14.32 20.20 28.93
CA TYR A 106 -15.57 20.63 29.55
C TYR A 106 -15.52 20.42 31.07
N LEU A 107 -15.16 19.22 31.52
CA LEU A 107 -15.03 18.90 32.95
C LEU A 107 -13.97 19.76 33.64
N GLN A 108 -12.82 19.96 32.99
CA GLN A 108 -11.78 20.84 33.52
C GLN A 108 -12.29 22.29 33.65
N SER A 109 -13.02 22.78 32.65
CA SER A 109 -13.60 24.13 32.70
C SER A 109 -14.62 24.28 33.83
N GLN A 110 -15.46 23.26 34.06
CA GLN A 110 -16.38 23.25 35.21
C GLN A 110 -15.63 23.20 36.55
N SER A 111 -14.62 22.35 36.66
CA SER A 111 -13.83 22.20 37.88
C SER A 111 -13.02 23.45 38.21
N MET A 112 -12.55 24.20 37.20
CA MET A 112 -11.76 25.41 37.37
C MET A 112 -12.62 26.68 37.46
N ARG A 113 -13.94 26.58 37.28
CA ARG A 113 -14.84 27.74 37.18
C ARG A 113 -14.79 28.68 38.39
N ASN A 114 -14.66 28.10 39.58
CA ASN A 114 -14.63 28.87 40.83
C ASN A 114 -13.20 29.20 41.29
N ASN A 115 -12.19 28.84 40.49
CA ASN A 115 -10.79 29.06 40.81
C ASN A 115 -10.34 30.40 40.23
N LEU A 116 -9.74 31.25 41.06
CA LEU A 116 -9.09 32.49 40.64
C LEU A 116 -7.57 32.33 40.73
N VAL A 117 -6.87 32.58 39.62
CA VAL A 117 -5.40 32.57 39.58
C VAL A 117 -4.90 34.00 39.69
N SER A 118 -4.20 34.29 40.78
CA SER A 118 -3.51 35.57 40.97
C SER A 118 -2.01 35.40 40.71
N THR A 119 -1.44 36.29 39.90
CA THR A 119 -0.01 36.26 39.54
C THR A 119 0.74 37.42 40.21
N ASN A 120 2.08 37.33 40.26
CA ASN A 120 2.96 38.39 40.77
C ASN A 120 2.73 38.75 42.24
N ILE A 121 2.40 37.76 43.09
CA ILE A 121 2.36 37.91 44.54
C ILE A 121 3.73 37.49 45.11
N PRO A 122 4.47 38.37 45.82
CA PRO A 122 5.77 38.04 46.40
C PRO A 122 5.71 36.80 47.32
N GLU A 123 6.70 35.91 47.19
CA GLU A 123 6.80 34.70 47.99
C GLU A 123 7.59 34.95 49.28
N ALA A 124 7.14 34.38 50.40
CA ALA A 124 7.91 34.31 51.64
C ALA A 124 8.40 32.87 51.90
N PRO A 125 9.58 32.69 52.54
CA PRO A 125 10.21 31.38 52.72
C PRO A 125 9.37 30.38 53.52
N THR A 126 8.56 30.85 54.47
CA THR A 126 7.66 30.03 55.31
C THR A 126 6.19 30.45 55.13
N GLU A 127 5.68 30.34 53.91
CA GLU A 127 4.24 30.52 53.65
C GLU A 127 3.42 29.29 54.05
N ASN A 128 2.42 29.53 54.90
CA ASN A 128 1.31 28.63 55.24
C ASN A 128 0.02 29.11 54.55
N PRO A 129 -1.01 28.25 54.39
CA PRO A 129 -2.28 28.62 53.75
C PRO A 129 -2.90 29.92 54.31
N ASP A 130 -2.96 30.06 55.64
CA ASP A 130 -3.52 31.24 56.31
C ASP A 130 -2.76 32.53 55.95
N THR A 131 -1.42 32.45 55.89
CA THR A 131 -0.59 33.60 55.50
C THR A 131 -0.74 33.97 54.03
N THR A 132 -1.08 32.99 53.17
CA THR A 132 -1.36 33.21 51.75
C THR A 132 -2.72 33.87 51.57
N GLU A 133 -3.73 33.50 52.37
CA GLU A 133 -5.05 34.14 52.35
C GLU A 133 -4.98 35.62 52.76
N ILE A 134 -4.23 35.95 53.82
CA ILE A 134 -4.04 37.34 54.26
C ILE A 134 -3.39 38.17 53.14
N LYS A 135 -2.33 37.66 52.52
CA LYS A 135 -1.65 38.32 51.38
C LYS A 135 -2.58 38.51 50.18
N LEU A 136 -3.47 37.56 49.92
CA LEU A 136 -4.47 37.67 48.85
C LEU A 136 -5.49 38.78 49.17
N GLY A 137 -5.97 38.85 50.42
CA GLY A 137 -6.88 39.90 50.88
C GLY A 137 -6.25 41.29 50.80
N GLU A 138 -5.01 41.45 51.24
CA GLU A 138 -4.25 42.70 51.10
C GLU A 138 -4.11 43.13 49.63
N LEU A 139 -3.85 42.18 48.73
CA LEU A 139 -3.77 42.45 47.31
C LEU A 139 -5.12 42.87 46.72
N MET A 140 -6.22 42.24 47.13
CA MET A 140 -7.57 42.61 46.71
C MET A 140 -7.91 44.05 47.11
N ILE A 141 -7.56 44.44 48.34
CA ILE A 141 -7.78 45.82 48.83
C ILE A 141 -6.88 46.80 48.05
N ALA A 142 -5.59 46.50 47.95
CA ALA A 142 -4.61 47.42 47.38
C ALA A 142 -4.72 47.58 45.86
N LYS A 143 -4.86 46.47 45.12
CA LYS A 143 -4.85 46.47 43.65
C LYS A 143 -6.25 46.45 43.04
N MET A 144 -7.20 45.74 43.64
CA MET A 144 -8.57 45.61 43.10
C MET A 144 -9.54 46.64 43.71
N LYS A 145 -9.11 47.42 44.71
CA LYS A 145 -9.90 48.48 45.39
C LYS A 145 -11.21 47.96 45.99
N ILE A 146 -11.21 46.71 46.47
CA ILE A 146 -12.35 46.12 47.17
C ILE A 146 -12.36 46.64 48.62
N THR A 147 -13.52 47.03 49.12
CA THR A 147 -13.68 47.51 50.51
C THR A 147 -13.31 46.41 51.50
N GLN A 148 -12.61 46.79 52.58
CA GLN A 148 -12.15 45.85 53.61
C GLN A 148 -13.30 45.02 54.23
N ASP A 149 -14.47 45.62 54.41
CA ASP A 149 -15.66 44.94 54.93
C ASP A 149 -16.13 43.81 53.99
N LEU A 150 -16.01 44.01 52.67
CA LEU A 150 -16.41 43.01 51.69
C LEU A 150 -15.41 41.85 51.63
N VAL A 151 -14.11 42.15 51.69
CA VAL A 151 -13.06 41.10 51.75
C VAL A 151 -13.19 40.25 53.00
N SER A 152 -13.52 40.87 54.14
CA SER A 152 -13.70 40.17 55.43
C SER A 152 -14.93 39.23 55.44
N GLN A 153 -15.90 39.45 54.55
CA GLN A 153 -17.07 38.59 54.36
C GLN A 153 -16.86 37.47 53.33
N MET A 154 -15.75 37.51 52.56
CA MET A 154 -15.46 36.45 51.59
C MET A 154 -15.01 35.18 52.29
N SER A 155 -15.43 34.03 51.75
CA SER A 155 -14.95 32.72 52.18
C SER A 155 -14.15 32.08 51.05
N PHE A 156 -13.00 31.52 51.39
CA PHE A 156 -12.16 30.78 50.47
C PHE A 156 -12.22 29.30 50.84
N GLU A 157 -12.49 28.44 49.86
CA GLU A 157 -12.48 26.98 50.09
C GLU A 157 -11.05 26.45 50.21
N ARG A 158 -10.15 26.96 49.37
CA ARG A 158 -8.72 26.59 49.37
C ARG A 158 -7.87 27.64 48.67
N VAL A 159 -6.84 28.14 49.34
CA VAL A 159 -5.83 29.04 48.74
C VAL A 159 -4.45 28.38 48.82
N HIS A 160 -3.74 28.34 47.70
CA HIS A 160 -2.40 27.77 47.62
C HIS A 160 -1.62 28.36 46.45
N ARG A 161 -0.29 28.22 46.50
CA ARG A 161 0.61 28.58 45.40
C ARG A 161 0.59 27.48 44.32
N MET A 162 0.62 27.90 43.06
CA MET A 162 0.79 27.00 41.93
C MET A 162 2.30 26.72 41.74
N GLY A 163 2.72 25.47 41.93
CA GLY A 163 4.12 25.06 41.87
C GLY A 163 4.55 24.26 43.11
N SER A 164 5.49 23.34 42.94
CA SER A 164 5.86 22.35 43.95
C SER A 164 6.50 22.99 45.19
N LYS A 165 5.79 23.00 46.33
CA LYS A 165 6.42 22.66 47.62
C LYS A 165 6.24 21.16 47.81
N VAL A 166 7.36 20.44 47.91
CA VAL A 166 7.43 19.00 48.17
C VAL A 166 6.79 18.69 49.54
N ASP A 167 6.11 17.54 49.59
CA ASP A 167 5.55 16.80 50.74
C ASP A 167 4.22 17.24 51.35
N VAL A 168 3.10 16.67 50.85
CA VAL A 168 2.14 15.87 51.65
C VAL A 168 1.54 14.78 50.74
N LYS A 169 1.51 13.53 51.22
CA LYS A 169 0.94 12.34 50.58
C LYS A 169 -0.46 12.60 49.99
N ILE A 170 -0.55 12.74 48.67
CA ILE A 170 -1.78 12.45 47.93
C ILE A 170 -1.71 10.98 47.51
N VAL A 171 -2.47 10.14 48.20
CA VAL A 171 -2.84 8.81 47.70
C VAL A 171 -3.93 9.03 46.66
N THR A 172 -3.53 9.28 45.41
CA THR A 172 -4.38 8.99 44.25
C THR A 172 -3.51 8.71 43.04
N LEU A 173 -3.88 7.64 42.35
CA LEU A 173 -3.07 6.86 41.43
C LEU A 173 -2.74 7.57 40.10
N SER A 174 -1.59 7.14 39.56
CA SER A 174 -1.23 7.04 38.14
C SER A 174 -0.82 8.30 37.34
N ARG A 175 0.51 8.55 37.41
CA ARG A 175 1.48 8.71 36.30
C ARG A 175 1.26 9.80 35.23
N ASN A 176 2.12 10.81 35.37
CA ASN A 176 2.99 11.43 34.36
C ASN A 176 2.36 12.28 33.25
N LEU A 177 2.09 13.55 33.59
CA LEU A 177 2.13 14.65 32.63
C LEU A 177 3.57 15.21 32.58
N LEU A 178 4.19 15.09 31.40
CA LEU A 178 5.32 15.88 30.95
C LEU A 178 4.71 17.04 30.14
N CYS A 179 4.93 18.29 30.55
CA CYS A 179 4.63 19.44 29.70
C CYS A 179 5.95 20.11 29.28
N ILE A 180 6.20 20.06 27.97
CA ILE A 180 7.13 20.90 27.20
C ILE A 180 6.51 22.29 27.08
#